data_AF-A0A8X6IA88-F1
#
_entry.id   AF-A0A8X6IA88-F1
#
_cell.length_a   1.000
_cell.length_b   1.000
_cell.length_c   1.000
_cell.angle_alpha   90.00
_cell.angle_beta   90.00
_cell.angle_gamma   90.00
#
_symmetry.space_group_name_H-M   'P 1'
#
loop_
_entity.id
_entity.type
_entity.pdbx_description
1 polymer ?
#
loop_
_entity_poly.entity_id
_entity_poly.type
_entity_poly.pdbx_seq_one_letter_code
_entity_poly.pdbx_strand_id
1 'polypeptide(L)'
;MERRGRVFTPKQIKTIQTRVEKLKDTEEMALLVFLLLKTKLKMSDLLSWFNKDLVKRQNYLKEHADWLADYGSVPVLFPKTHQAYLNKWKRLCSHLFGIHQATFEMLKRSLGTFKK
;
A
#
# COMPACT_ATOMS: atom_id res chain seq x y z
N MET A 1 -20.26 -21.35 -6.33
CA MET A 1 -19.01 -20.97 -7.03
C MET A 1 -18.23 -20.00 -6.17
N GLU A 2 -17.20 -20.46 -5.45
CA GLU A 2 -16.32 -19.58 -4.70
C GLU A 2 -15.57 -18.67 -5.70
N ARG A 3 -15.90 -17.37 -5.71
CA ARG A 3 -15.03 -16.34 -6.31
C ARG A 3 -13.76 -16.25 -5.46
N ARG A 4 -12.87 -17.25 -5.53
CA ARG A 4 -11.51 -17.13 -5.00
C ARG A 4 -10.80 -16.06 -5.84
N GLY A 5 -10.99 -14.81 -5.45
CA GLY A 5 -10.33 -13.67 -6.07
C GLY A 5 -8.83 -13.95 -6.13
N ARG A 6 -8.26 -13.89 -7.34
CA ARG A 6 -6.85 -14.20 -7.58
C ARG A 6 -5.98 -13.49 -6.54
N VAL A 7 -5.19 -14.26 -5.78
CA VAL A 7 -4.17 -13.71 -4.88
C VAL A 7 -2.84 -13.60 -5.63
N PHE A 8 -1.99 -12.68 -5.19
CA PHE A 8 -0.61 -12.64 -5.66
C PHE A 8 0.15 -13.85 -5.11
N THR A 9 1.01 -14.43 -5.94
CA THR A 9 1.93 -15.49 -5.53
C THR A 9 2.99 -14.96 -4.55
N PRO A 10 3.64 -15.82 -3.75
CA PRO A 10 4.73 -15.39 -2.85
C PRO A 10 5.83 -14.62 -3.58
N LYS A 11 6.21 -15.06 -4.79
CA LYS A 11 7.23 -14.40 -5.61
C LYS A 11 6.80 -12.98 -6.01
N GLN A 12 5.53 -12.81 -6.39
CA GLN A 12 4.97 -11.49 -6.72
C GLN A 12 4.92 -10.58 -5.48
N ILE A 13 4.49 -11.11 -4.33
CA ILE A 13 4.49 -10.36 -3.06
C ILE A 13 5.89 -9.93 -2.69
N LYS A 14 6.89 -10.82 -2.75
CA LYS A 14 8.28 -10.48 -2.48
C LYS A 14 8.78 -9.39 -3.43
N THR A 15 8.44 -9.48 -4.71
CA THR A 15 8.79 -8.46 -5.71
C THR A 15 8.18 -7.10 -5.37
N ILE A 16 6.90 -7.08 -4.98
CA ILE A 16 6.20 -5.86 -4.55
C ILE A 16 6.88 -5.29 -3.30
N GLN A 17 7.12 -6.11 -2.27
CA GLN A 17 7.77 -5.71 -1.02
C GLN A 17 9.15 -5.09 -1.28
N THR A 18 10.01 -5.77 -2.04
CA THR A 18 11.34 -5.24 -2.38
C THR A 18 11.25 -3.93 -3.15
N ARG A 19 10.30 -3.79 -4.07
CA ARG A 19 10.14 -2.56 -4.84
C ARG A 19 9.69 -1.39 -3.96
N VAL A 20 8.68 -1.61 -3.12
CA VAL A 20 8.14 -0.51 -2.29
C VAL A 20 9.11 -0.11 -1.19
N GLU A 21 9.88 -1.04 -0.64
CA GLU A 21 10.92 -0.73 0.35
C GLU A 21 11.99 0.19 -0.23
N LYS A 22 12.36 0.00 -1.50
CA LYS A 22 13.36 0.84 -2.19
C LYS A 22 12.85 2.23 -2.59
N LEU A 23 11.55 2.39 -2.77
CA LEU A 23 10.96 3.56 -3.40
C LEU A 23 10.02 4.34 -2.48
N LYS A 24 9.75 3.85 -1.26
CA LYS A 24 8.79 4.45 -0.33
C LYS A 24 9.11 5.91 0.01
N ASP A 25 10.38 6.31 -0.03
CA ASP A 25 10.80 7.65 0.35
C ASP A 25 10.72 8.66 -0.83
N THR A 26 10.66 8.16 -2.07
CA THR A 26 10.68 9.00 -3.28
C THR A 26 9.39 8.91 -4.11
N GLU A 27 8.65 7.82 -3.99
CA GLU A 27 7.42 7.58 -4.76
C GLU A 27 6.19 7.45 -3.84
N GLU A 28 5.28 8.41 -3.95
CA GLU A 28 3.99 8.45 -3.26
C GLU A 28 3.21 7.12 -3.34
N MET A 29 3.21 6.46 -4.52
CA MET A 29 2.54 5.18 -4.71
C MET A 29 3.25 4.04 -3.99
N ALA A 30 4.57 4.06 -3.95
CA ALA A 30 5.36 3.07 -3.22
C ALA A 30 5.12 3.22 -1.73
N LEU A 31 5.09 4.45 -1.20
CA LEU A 31 4.76 4.72 0.19
C LEU A 31 3.37 4.18 0.56
N LEU A 32 2.36 4.48 -0.25
CA LEU A 32 0.99 4.02 -0.02
C LEU A 32 0.92 2.49 0.08
N VAL A 33 1.57 1.79 -0.85
CA VAL A 33 1.59 0.32 -0.88
C VAL A 33 2.45 -0.25 0.27
N PHE A 34 3.57 0.38 0.60
CA PHE A 34 4.40 0.03 1.75
C PHE A 34 3.57 0.08 3.04
N LEU A 35 2.85 1.18 3.29
CA LEU A 35 2.00 1.32 4.48
C LEU A 35 0.87 0.30 4.48
N LEU A 36 0.25 -0.01 3.33
CA LEU A 36 -0.74 -1.09 3.23
C LEU A 36 -0.16 -2.46 3.63
N LEU A 37 1.11 -2.72 3.30
CA LEU A 37 1.76 -4.00 3.60
C LEU A 37 2.19 -4.10 5.07
N LYS A 38 2.72 -3.01 5.64
CA LYS A 38 3.34 -3.01 6.97
C LYS A 38 2.35 -2.70 8.09
N THR A 39 1.24 -2.03 7.79
CA THR A 39 0.22 -1.65 8.77
C THR A 39 -1.04 -2.52 8.66
N LYS A 40 -1.90 -2.46 9.69
CA LYS A 40 -3.24 -3.05 9.64
C LYS A 40 -4.27 -2.16 8.91
N LEU A 41 -3.86 -1.01 8.39
CA LEU A 41 -4.74 -0.04 7.76
C LEU A 41 -5.31 -0.55 6.44
N LYS A 42 -6.54 -0.13 6.15
CA LYS A 42 -7.19 -0.27 4.84
C LYS A 42 -6.92 0.97 3.99
N MET A 43 -7.21 0.88 2.69
CA MET A 43 -7.13 2.03 1.79
C MET A 43 -7.99 3.22 2.25
N SER A 44 -9.17 2.94 2.82
CA SER A 44 -10.03 3.98 3.39
C SER A 44 -9.36 4.70 4.55
N ASP A 45 -8.68 3.99 5.44
CA ASP A 45 -7.97 4.59 6.58
C ASP A 45 -6.79 5.43 6.10
N LEU A 46 -6.00 4.88 5.16
CA LEU A 46 -4.84 5.55 4.58
C LEU A 46 -5.20 6.85 3.86
N LEU A 47 -6.33 6.89 3.16
CA LEU A 47 -6.78 8.07 2.41
C LEU A 47 -7.69 9.02 3.23
N SER A 48 -8.09 8.63 4.44
CA SER A 48 -8.92 9.45 5.34
C SER A 48 -8.09 10.04 6.48
N TRP A 49 -8.24 9.53 7.71
CA TRP A 49 -7.62 10.08 8.90
C TRP A 49 -6.10 10.00 8.81
N PHE A 50 -5.52 8.92 8.28
CA PHE A 50 -4.06 8.81 8.20
C PHE A 50 -3.47 9.86 7.25
N ASN A 51 -4.20 10.20 6.19
CA ASN A 51 -3.77 11.22 5.23
C ASN A 51 -3.80 12.63 5.82
N LYS A 52 -4.84 12.95 6.60
CA LYS A 52 -5.20 14.33 6.98
C LYS A 52 -4.88 14.69 8.44
N ASP A 53 -4.88 13.71 9.33
CA ASP A 53 -4.66 13.91 10.76
C ASP A 53 -3.20 13.60 11.10
N LEU A 54 -2.37 14.65 11.07
CA LEU A 54 -0.94 14.57 11.34
C LEU A 54 -0.64 13.98 12.72
N VAL A 55 -1.35 14.44 13.75
CA VAL A 55 -1.12 14.03 15.15
C VAL A 55 -1.46 12.56 15.32
N LYS A 56 -2.63 12.14 14.83
CA LYS A 56 -3.04 10.74 14.91
C LYS A 56 -2.14 9.84 14.07
N ARG A 57 -1.66 10.30 12.91
CA ARG A 57 -0.67 9.57 12.10
C ARG A 57 0.65 9.37 12.84
N GLN A 58 1.21 10.44 13.42
CA GLN A 58 2.45 10.37 14.18
C GLN A 58 2.33 9.44 15.38
N ASN A 59 1.20 9.50 16.10
CA ASN A 59 0.92 8.58 17.20
C ASN A 59 0.80 7.12 16.73
N TYR A 60 0.14 6.86 15.60
CA TYR A 60 0.01 5.51 15.04
C TYR A 60 1.36 4.90 14.64
N LEU A 61 2.30 5.73 14.18
CA LEU A 61 3.64 5.31 13.76
C LEU A 61 4.73 5.62 14.79
N LYS A 62 4.39 5.82 16.07
CA LYS A 62 5.36 6.22 17.09
C LYS A 62 6.55 5.27 17.21
N GLU A 63 6.32 3.97 17.06
CA GLU A 63 7.36 2.93 17.10
C GLU A 63 8.07 2.72 15.75
N HIS A 64 7.60 3.39 14.70
CA HIS A 64 8.03 3.27 13.31
C HIS A 64 8.17 4.66 12.66
N ALA A 65 8.71 5.62 13.41
CA ALA A 65 8.81 7.02 12.96
C ALA A 65 9.65 7.15 11.68
N ASP A 66 10.60 6.24 11.48
CA ASP A 66 11.47 6.11 10.31
C ASP A 66 10.70 5.77 9.01
N TRP A 67 9.50 5.18 9.11
CA TRP A 67 8.70 4.82 7.93
C TRP A 67 8.18 6.02 7.14
N LEU A 68 8.13 7.18 7.78
CA LEU A 68 7.72 8.44 7.16
C LEU A 68 8.85 9.47 7.18
N ALA A 69 10.13 9.08 7.17
CA ALA A 69 11.28 9.97 7.29
C ALA A 69 11.08 11.36 6.65
N ASP A 70 10.96 11.44 5.31
CA ASP A 70 10.78 12.69 4.56
C ASP A 70 9.34 13.21 4.54
N TYR A 71 8.41 12.41 5.04
CA TYR A 71 6.96 12.63 4.99
C TYR A 71 6.36 13.00 6.36
N GLY A 72 7.17 13.01 7.42
CA GLY A 72 6.71 13.08 8.81
C GLY A 72 5.97 14.38 9.14
N SER A 73 6.31 15.47 8.45
CA SER A 73 5.71 16.80 8.59
C SER A 73 4.70 17.15 7.49
N VAL A 74 4.51 16.28 6.50
CA VAL A 74 3.67 16.59 5.34
C VAL A 74 2.18 16.60 5.74
N PRO A 75 1.43 17.70 5.56
CA PRO A 75 0.05 17.78 6.02
C PRO A 75 -0.88 16.80 5.30
N VAL A 76 -0.59 16.47 4.03
CA VAL A 76 -1.36 15.51 3.21
C VAL A 76 -0.40 14.62 2.42
N LEU A 77 -0.38 13.31 2.71
CA LEU A 77 0.51 12.34 2.04
C LEU A 77 0.02 11.90 0.67
N PHE A 78 -1.30 11.77 0.53
CA PHE A 78 -1.95 11.15 -0.61
C PHE A 78 -2.98 12.12 -1.19
N PRO A 79 -2.56 13.07 -2.05
CA PRO A 79 -3.46 14.09 -2.60
C PRO A 79 -4.43 13.53 -3.65
N LYS A 80 -4.20 12.32 -4.17
CA LYS A 80 -5.00 11.76 -5.27
C LYS A 80 -6.20 10.96 -4.75
N THR A 81 -7.19 10.76 -5.62
CA THR A 81 -8.37 9.94 -5.31
C THR A 81 -8.02 8.46 -5.24
N HIS A 82 -8.84 7.68 -4.52
CA HIS A 82 -8.72 6.22 -4.49
C HIS A 82 -8.70 5.61 -5.90
N GLN A 83 -9.55 6.11 -6.80
CA GLN A 83 -9.62 5.62 -8.18
C GLN A 83 -8.32 5.88 -8.96
N ALA A 84 -7.70 7.04 -8.76
CA ALA A 84 -6.41 7.35 -9.38
C ALA A 84 -5.32 6.38 -8.92
N TYR A 85 -5.25 6.09 -7.62
CA TYR A 85 -4.33 5.10 -7.06
C TYR A 85 -4.60 3.69 -7.59
N LEU A 86 -5.87 3.28 -7.66
CA LEU A 86 -6.24 1.98 -8.19
C LEU A 86 -5.86 1.82 -9.67
N ASN A 87 -6.06 2.86 -10.48
CA ASN A 87 -5.67 2.85 -11.88
C ASN A 87 -4.14 2.75 -12.04
N LYS A 88 -3.37 3.49 -11.22
CA LYS A 88 -1.91 3.39 -11.20
C LYS A 88 -1.45 2.00 -10.74
N TRP A 89 -2.10 1.42 -9.73
CA TRP A 89 -1.84 0.05 -9.26
C TRP A 89 -2.05 -0.99 -10.36
N LYS A 90 -3.18 -0.93 -11.07
CA LYS A 90 -3.48 -1.84 -12.18
C LYS A 90 -2.42 -1.77 -13.27
N ARG A 91 -1.99 -0.56 -13.65
CA ARG A 91 -0.92 -0.37 -14.64
C ARG A 91 0.39 -0.98 -14.17
N LEU A 92 0.77 -0.75 -12.91
CA LEU A 92 1.98 -1.33 -12.33
C LEU A 92 1.93 -2.86 -12.30
N CYS A 93 0.84 -3.46 -11.84
CA CYS A 93 0.69 -4.92 -11.80
C CYS A 93 0.58 -5.55 -13.19
N SER A 94 -0.03 -4.86 -14.15
CA SER A 94 -0.04 -5.29 -15.55
C SER A 94 1.37 -5.32 -16.12
N HIS A 95 2.16 -4.26 -15.89
CA HIS A 95 3.55 -4.19 -16.35
C HIS A 95 4.46 -5.23 -15.67
N LEU A 96 4.35 -5.40 -14.34
CA LEU A 96 5.23 -6.30 -13.60
C LEU A 96 4.86 -7.78 -13.75
N PHE A 97 3.57 -8.09 -13.86
CA PHE A 97 3.06 -9.45 -13.69
C PHE A 97 2.01 -9.89 -14.73
N GLY A 98 1.63 -9.02 -15.67
CA GLY A 98 0.53 -9.29 -16.60
C GLY A 98 -0.86 -9.30 -15.94
N ILE A 99 -1.01 -8.71 -14.74
CA ILE A 99 -2.29 -8.73 -13.99
C ILE A 99 -3.04 -7.41 -14.22
N HIS A 100 -4.08 -7.44 -15.07
CA HIS A 100 -4.85 -6.24 -15.44
C HIS A 100 -5.93 -5.83 -14.43
N GLN A 101 -6.43 -6.78 -13.63
CA GLN A 101 -7.52 -6.54 -12.67
C GLN A 101 -7.02 -6.48 -11.21
N ALA A 102 -5.77 -6.07 -11.01
CA ALA A 102 -5.18 -5.98 -9.68
C ALA A 102 -5.93 -4.98 -8.79
N THR A 103 -6.16 -5.35 -7.52
CA THR A 103 -6.72 -4.47 -6.49
C THR A 103 -5.83 -4.45 -5.26
N PHE A 104 -6.01 -3.43 -4.39
CA PHE A 104 -5.34 -3.39 -3.09
C PHE A 104 -5.83 -4.50 -2.14
N GLU A 105 -7.07 -4.96 -2.31
CA GLU A 105 -7.59 -6.09 -1.52
C GLU A 105 -6.89 -7.40 -1.86
N MET A 106 -6.57 -7.64 -3.15
CA MET A 106 -5.80 -8.81 -3.55
C MET A 106 -4.46 -8.84 -2.81
N LEU A 107 -3.80 -7.69 -2.64
CA LEU A 107 -2.56 -7.56 -1.89
C LEU A 107 -2.73 -7.97 -0.42
N LYS A 108 -3.75 -7.44 0.26
CA LYS A 108 -4.06 -7.78 1.66
C LYS A 108 -4.41 -9.26 1.84
N ARG A 109 -5.25 -9.83 0.96
CA ARG A 109 -5.63 -11.25 1.02
C ARG A 109 -4.43 -12.16 0.84
N SER A 110 -3.50 -11.80 -0.04
CA SER A 110 -2.26 -12.55 -0.26
C SER A 110 -1.45 -12.64 1.03
N LEU A 111 -1.29 -11.54 1.77
CA LEU A 111 -0.60 -11.58 3.07
C LEU A 111 -1.28 -12.47 4.11
N GLY A 112 -2.61 -12.51 4.14
CA GLY A 112 -3.37 -13.38 5.05
C GLY A 112 -3.35 -14.86 4.66
N THR A 113 -3.14 -15.16 3.38
CA THR A 113 -3.13 -16.55 2.86
C THR A 113 -1.82 -17.27 3.21
N PHE A 114 -0.72 -16.56 3.36
CA PHE A 114 0.60 -17.13 3.69
C PHE A 114 0.91 -17.15 5.20
N LYS A 115 -0.07 -16.85 6.06
CA LYS A 115 0.05 -16.93 7.53
C LYS A 115 -0.46 -18.26 8.12
N LYS A 116 -0.63 -19.30 7.30
CA LYS A 116 -1.00 -20.65 7.74
C LYS A 116 0.17 -21.60 7.58
#